data_AF-A0A2D9C661-F1
#
_entry.id   AF-A0A2D9C661-F1
#
_cell.length_a   1.000
_cell.length_b   1.000
_cell.length_c   1.000
_cell.angle_alpha   90.00
_cell.angle_beta   90.00
_cell.angle_gamma   90.00
#
_symmetry.space_group_name_H-M   'P 1'
#
loop_
_entity.id
_entity.type
_entity.pdbx_description
1 polymer ?
#
loop_
_entity_poly.entity_id
_entity_poly.type
_entity_poly.pdbx_seq_one_letter_code
_entity_poly.pdbx_strand_id
1 'polypeptide(L)'
;MTIRNAIVLVLHVLILVVGVHAQADHPWASEPYLGLSVRDTQHGPVVGWVYPGPLGGESFTSKSGIQRGDNLVSINGKPIDSADAFRAFIATHAPGDTLTIVYRRSPDAQMNASVPIGGEGGDEVTISATLSSKDMWSGTVGRGLGDRTIPLPRRGEFDRMIKEHADQLGVMKPDDGLGALIKHIKSVQERSWDPNTLSWVAHAFQKPLALDGIANGIDDQIAPIRSIGAEQSHTDVDTIIAAALSVIDFSRDEIRAHAKYETPYFDPMANAITLMRTMNESWSVDPAQAEAQIGTIRMSKILIRNELQDALARLSMYYANRLDAYDADKRSFVEAQPDWGATGQVEDPTNDKIRFQLIGGTGDNTYDLSRADYSMIIDLGGNDTYIWPEDFDASEHGSSHVIIDMGGNDTYRSDSAFAGPGVGVFGGSIIDDYSGNDTYTSTMLGSMAMGLFGIGIILDRAGDDTYTNTGPESGWSQGVGFYGVGLIIDRQGRDVYHAEKLSQGVGGPRGFGAIIDGGGHDLYQANGPSYGSAYGTPGVYLGMSQGFGFGVRGYAAGGVGMIDDM
;
A
#
# COMPACT_ATOMS: atom_id res chain seq x y z
N MET A 1 26.54 34.77 -19.08
CA MET A 1 26.07 34.28 -20.39
C MET A 1 26.99 33.15 -20.79
N THR A 2 26.45 32.05 -21.33
CA THR A 2 27.08 30.73 -21.68
C THR A 2 27.32 29.80 -20.47
N ILE A 3 26.55 28.73 -20.19
CA ILE A 3 26.23 27.45 -20.88
C ILE A 3 27.32 26.37 -20.76
N ARG A 4 26.94 25.26 -20.08
CA ARG A 4 27.27 23.81 -20.26
C ARG A 4 28.55 23.15 -19.67
N ASN A 5 28.26 22.18 -18.77
CA ASN A 5 28.55 20.74 -18.83
C ASN A 5 29.66 20.06 -18.00
N ALA A 6 29.21 18.96 -17.37
CA ALA A 6 29.84 17.70 -16.92
C ALA A 6 30.63 17.70 -15.59
N ILE A 7 30.27 16.95 -14.51
CA ILE A 7 29.92 15.52 -14.28
C ILE A 7 31.16 14.59 -14.19
N VAL A 8 31.56 14.27 -12.94
CA VAL A 8 31.80 12.92 -12.34
C VAL A 8 33.22 12.31 -12.12
N LEU A 9 33.35 11.70 -10.91
CA LEU A 9 34.23 10.59 -10.41
C LEU A 9 35.67 10.98 -9.91
N VAL A 10 36.31 10.50 -8.82
CA VAL A 10 36.27 9.31 -7.91
C VAL A 10 36.92 9.61 -6.53
N LEU A 11 36.38 8.96 -5.48
CA LEU A 11 36.87 8.55 -4.13
C LEU A 11 38.34 8.75 -3.67
N HIS A 12 38.52 9.11 -2.38
CA HIS A 12 38.84 8.21 -1.23
C HIS A 12 39.22 9.02 0.03
N VAL A 13 38.82 8.55 1.22
CA VAL A 13 39.63 8.38 2.47
C VAL A 13 38.78 8.50 3.76
N LEU A 14 38.59 7.32 4.38
CA LEU A 14 38.64 6.92 5.79
C LEU A 14 37.74 7.49 6.91
N ILE A 15 37.15 6.49 7.61
CA ILE A 15 36.90 6.34 9.05
C ILE A 15 35.74 7.13 9.67
N LEU A 16 34.69 6.41 10.10
CA LEU A 16 34.47 6.13 11.52
C LEU A 16 33.43 5.01 11.72
N VAL A 17 33.79 4.05 12.57
CA VAL A 17 32.88 3.10 13.20
C VAL A 17 31.81 3.91 13.92
N VAL A 18 30.56 3.86 13.46
CA VAL A 18 29.41 4.34 14.21
C VAL A 18 28.49 3.15 14.38
N GLY A 19 28.25 2.80 15.65
CA GLY A 19 27.38 1.71 16.03
C GLY A 19 26.00 1.84 15.39
N VAL A 20 25.44 0.68 15.08
CA VAL A 20 24.03 0.47 14.80
C VAL A 20 23.23 1.15 15.91
N HIS A 21 22.77 2.37 15.66
CA HIS A 21 21.69 2.94 16.44
C HIS A 21 20.43 2.35 15.82
N ALA A 22 20.02 1.21 16.38
CA ALA A 22 18.65 0.75 16.27
C ALA A 22 17.75 1.97 16.53
N GLN A 23 16.89 2.23 15.57
CA GLN A 23 15.92 3.31 15.56
C GLN A 23 15.19 3.31 16.92
N ALA A 24 15.26 4.42 17.66
CA ALA A 24 14.86 4.49 19.07
C ALA A 24 13.61 3.63 19.38
N ASP A 25 13.85 2.53 20.10
CA ASP A 25 12.84 1.54 20.45
C ASP A 25 11.69 2.23 21.19
N HIS A 26 10.48 2.18 20.61
CA HIS A 26 9.31 2.39 21.43
C HIS A 26 9.30 1.28 22.51
N PRO A 27 9.12 1.58 23.81
CA PRO A 27 9.37 0.65 24.93
C PRO A 27 8.38 -0.53 25.05
N TRP A 28 7.64 -0.86 24.00
CA TRP A 28 6.59 -1.88 23.99
C TRP A 28 7.08 -3.30 24.26
N ALA A 29 8.37 -3.59 24.08
CA ALA A 29 8.93 -4.89 24.44
C ALA A 29 8.63 -5.23 25.92
N SER A 30 8.63 -4.21 26.79
CA SER A 30 8.34 -4.33 28.22
C SER A 30 6.85 -4.17 28.58
N GLU A 31 6.00 -3.75 27.64
CA GLU A 31 4.57 -3.56 27.90
C GLU A 31 3.81 -4.90 27.80
N PRO A 32 2.95 -5.22 28.77
CA PRO A 32 2.12 -6.42 28.73
C PRO A 32 0.98 -6.30 27.70
N TYR A 33 0.60 -7.43 27.12
CA TYR A 33 -0.48 -7.51 26.16
C TYR A 33 -1.35 -8.74 26.37
N LEU A 34 -2.66 -8.51 26.38
CA LEU A 34 -3.69 -9.55 26.53
C LEU A 34 -4.54 -9.73 25.27
N GLY A 35 -4.62 -8.71 24.41
CA GLY A 35 -5.46 -8.72 23.21
C GLY A 35 -6.92 -8.33 23.40
N LEU A 36 -7.27 -7.62 24.48
CA LEU A 36 -8.64 -7.13 24.71
C LEU A 36 -8.76 -5.61 24.60
N SER A 37 -9.74 -5.15 23.83
CA SER A 37 -10.32 -3.82 24.00
C SER A 37 -11.48 -3.92 24.98
N VAL A 38 -11.50 -3.06 26.00
CA VAL A 38 -12.60 -2.94 26.96
C VAL A 38 -13.18 -1.53 26.91
N ARG A 39 -14.50 -1.40 27.03
CA ARG A 39 -15.20 -0.12 27.10
C ARG A 39 -16.21 -0.10 28.23
N ASP A 40 -16.47 1.09 28.75
CA ASP A 40 -17.49 1.28 29.77
C ASP A 40 -18.88 1.34 29.14
N THR A 41 -19.82 0.67 29.80
CA THR A 41 -21.25 0.70 29.50
C THR A 41 -22.02 0.91 30.79
N GLN A 42 -23.33 1.13 30.67
CA GLN A 42 -24.21 1.24 31.85
C GLN A 42 -24.24 -0.05 32.71
N HIS A 43 -23.78 -1.18 32.18
CA HIS A 43 -23.72 -2.48 32.88
C HIS A 43 -22.29 -2.88 33.27
N GLY A 44 -21.38 -1.91 33.34
CA GLY A 44 -19.96 -2.13 33.66
C GLY A 44 -19.06 -2.30 32.41
N PRO A 45 -17.81 -2.73 32.61
CA PRO A 45 -16.85 -2.87 31.52
C PRO A 45 -17.19 -4.07 30.63
N VAL A 46 -17.33 -3.80 29.34
CA VAL A 46 -17.69 -4.77 28.31
C VAL A 46 -16.53 -4.94 27.33
N VAL A 47 -16.26 -6.19 26.96
CA VAL A 47 -15.31 -6.55 25.92
C VAL A 47 -15.81 -6.00 24.58
N GLY A 48 -15.00 -5.16 23.95
CA GLY A 48 -15.28 -4.57 22.65
C GLY A 48 -14.66 -5.32 21.49
N TRP A 49 -13.40 -5.72 21.61
CA TRP A 49 -12.69 -6.46 20.57
C TRP A 49 -11.76 -7.46 21.25
N VAL A 50 -11.58 -8.59 20.59
CA VAL A 50 -10.61 -9.61 20.95
C VAL A 50 -9.61 -9.75 19.80
N TYR A 51 -8.51 -9.04 19.91
CA TYR A 51 -7.43 -9.01 18.93
C TYR A 51 -6.57 -10.28 19.03
N PRO A 52 -5.87 -10.66 17.94
CA PRO A 52 -4.84 -11.70 17.99
C PRO A 52 -3.90 -11.53 19.17
N GLY A 53 -3.52 -12.65 19.79
CA GLY A 53 -2.69 -12.67 21.00
C GLY A 53 -3.01 -13.82 21.94
N PRO A 54 -2.67 -13.67 23.24
CA PRO A 54 -2.79 -14.72 24.26
C PRO A 54 -4.13 -15.44 24.37
N LEU A 55 -5.22 -14.75 24.05
CA LEU A 55 -6.57 -15.32 24.13
C LEU A 55 -6.98 -16.05 22.84
N GLY A 56 -6.15 -15.99 21.79
CA GLY A 56 -6.46 -16.50 20.46
C GLY A 56 -7.61 -15.73 19.82
N GLY A 57 -7.53 -14.39 19.82
CA GLY A 57 -8.61 -13.51 19.37
C GLY A 57 -8.82 -13.48 17.87
N GLU A 58 -10.09 -13.45 17.48
CA GLU A 58 -10.59 -13.51 16.11
C GLU A 58 -11.54 -12.33 15.83
N SER A 59 -11.11 -11.13 16.21
CA SER A 59 -11.88 -9.88 16.19
C SER A 59 -13.01 -9.83 17.22
N PHE A 60 -14.08 -10.63 17.04
CA PHE A 60 -15.23 -10.63 17.96
C PHE A 60 -15.22 -11.82 18.92
N THR A 61 -14.56 -12.92 18.57
CA THR A 61 -14.49 -14.15 19.37
C THR A 61 -13.05 -14.46 19.76
N SER A 62 -12.85 -15.52 20.54
CA SER A 62 -11.52 -16.04 20.82
C SER A 62 -11.54 -17.52 21.13
N LYS A 63 -10.39 -18.19 20.95
CA LYS A 63 -10.20 -19.60 21.32
C LYS A 63 -10.34 -19.85 22.81
N SER A 64 -10.09 -18.84 23.63
CA SER A 64 -10.29 -18.90 25.09
C SER A 64 -11.77 -18.80 25.52
N GLY A 65 -12.69 -18.54 24.59
CA GLY A 65 -14.14 -18.47 24.84
C GLY A 65 -14.68 -17.08 25.15
N ILE A 66 -13.83 -16.14 25.59
CA ILE A 66 -14.24 -14.73 25.76
C ILE A 66 -14.52 -14.07 24.40
N GLN A 67 -15.54 -13.22 24.34
CA GLN A 67 -16.00 -12.59 23.12
C GLN A 67 -16.50 -11.15 23.36
N ARG A 68 -16.68 -10.40 22.27
CA ARG A 68 -17.29 -9.08 22.27
C ARG A 68 -18.72 -9.13 22.84
N GLY A 69 -19.00 -8.23 23.78
CA GLY A 69 -20.25 -8.19 24.54
C GLY A 69 -20.17 -8.85 25.92
N ASP A 70 -19.11 -9.61 26.23
CA ASP A 70 -18.91 -10.16 27.58
C ASP A 70 -18.60 -9.04 28.59
N ASN A 71 -19.17 -9.15 29.79
CA ASN A 71 -18.87 -8.25 30.90
C ASN A 71 -17.66 -8.80 31.66
N LEU A 72 -16.62 -7.97 31.78
CA LEU A 72 -15.45 -8.31 32.58
C LEU A 72 -15.78 -8.11 34.07
N VAL A 73 -15.51 -9.11 34.90
CA VAL A 73 -15.87 -9.11 36.32
C VAL A 73 -14.65 -8.87 37.20
N SER A 74 -13.63 -9.73 37.09
CA SER A 74 -12.41 -9.61 37.90
C SER A 74 -11.19 -10.18 37.19
N ILE A 75 -10.01 -9.74 37.62
CA ILE A 75 -8.73 -10.31 37.20
C ILE A 75 -7.88 -10.57 38.45
N ASN A 76 -7.35 -11.79 38.60
CA ASN A 76 -6.66 -12.28 39.80
C ASN A 76 -7.47 -12.02 41.09
N GLY A 77 -8.79 -12.18 41.01
CA GLY A 77 -9.72 -11.93 42.11
C GLY A 77 -9.96 -10.45 42.45
N LYS A 78 -9.33 -9.51 41.74
CA LYS A 78 -9.59 -8.07 41.89
C LYS A 78 -10.73 -7.64 40.96
N PRO A 79 -11.81 -7.03 41.48
CA PRO A 79 -12.88 -6.48 40.65
C PRO A 79 -12.35 -5.48 39.61
N ILE A 80 -12.89 -5.55 38.41
CA ILE A 80 -12.62 -4.61 37.33
C ILE A 80 -13.92 -3.90 37.00
N ASP A 81 -14.06 -2.66 37.49
CA ASP A 81 -15.32 -1.91 37.41
C ASP A 81 -15.34 -0.87 36.28
N SER A 82 -14.22 -0.71 35.56
CA SER A 82 -14.14 0.16 34.38
C SER A 82 -13.04 -0.25 33.40
N ALA A 83 -13.11 0.27 32.18
CA ALA A 83 -12.11 0.11 31.14
C ALA A 83 -10.76 0.74 31.55
N ASP A 84 -10.78 1.83 32.32
CA ASP A 84 -9.56 2.41 32.90
C ASP A 84 -8.97 1.51 33.99
N ALA A 85 -9.80 0.92 34.86
CA ALA A 85 -9.35 -0.03 35.87
C ALA A 85 -8.72 -1.27 35.23
N PHE A 86 -9.30 -1.77 34.13
CA PHE A 86 -8.72 -2.83 33.32
C PHE A 86 -7.33 -2.43 32.79
N ARG A 87 -7.22 -1.29 32.07
CA ARG A 87 -5.95 -0.82 31.50
C ARG A 87 -4.88 -0.64 32.57
N ALA A 88 -5.23 0.01 33.68
CA ALA A 88 -4.32 0.25 34.79
C ALA A 88 -3.85 -1.07 35.43
N PHE A 89 -4.74 -2.05 35.59
CA PHE A 89 -4.39 -3.36 36.14
C PHE A 89 -3.44 -4.13 35.22
N ILE A 90 -3.73 -4.18 33.92
CA ILE A 90 -2.84 -4.86 32.96
C ILE A 90 -1.45 -4.21 32.98
N ALA A 91 -1.37 -2.88 33.04
CA ALA A 91 -0.10 -2.15 33.07
C ALA A 91 0.78 -2.40 34.31
N THR A 92 0.27 -3.01 35.39
CA THR A 92 1.11 -3.38 36.56
C THR A 92 1.78 -4.75 36.44
N HIS A 93 1.58 -5.46 35.33
CA HIS A 93 2.11 -6.81 35.11
C HIS A 93 3.21 -6.79 34.04
N ALA A 94 3.98 -7.87 33.97
CA ALA A 94 5.00 -8.07 32.96
C ALA A 94 4.54 -9.08 31.90
N PRO A 95 5.08 -9.01 30.66
CA PRO A 95 5.01 -10.13 29.73
C PRO A 95 5.48 -11.44 30.40
N GLY A 96 4.73 -12.51 30.22
CA GLY A 96 4.95 -13.80 30.88
C GLY A 96 4.15 -14.02 32.17
N ASP A 97 3.56 -12.98 32.76
CA ASP A 97 2.65 -13.14 33.90
C ASP A 97 1.35 -13.85 33.46
N THR A 98 0.88 -14.80 34.27
CA THR A 98 -0.41 -15.48 34.03
C THR A 98 -1.51 -14.83 34.85
N LEU A 99 -2.59 -14.43 34.17
CA LEU A 99 -3.77 -13.83 34.76
C LEU A 99 -4.93 -14.84 34.81
N THR A 100 -5.65 -14.88 35.92
CA THR A 100 -6.95 -15.51 36.04
C THR A 100 -8.03 -14.46 35.79
N ILE A 101 -8.79 -14.62 34.71
CA ILE A 101 -9.78 -13.65 34.24
C ILE A 101 -11.17 -14.25 34.47
N VAL A 102 -12.04 -13.48 35.10
CA VAL A 102 -13.45 -13.82 35.29
C VAL A 102 -14.29 -12.88 34.45
N TYR A 103 -15.10 -13.45 33.56
CA TYR A 103 -16.09 -12.72 32.77
C TYR A 103 -17.44 -13.41 32.88
N ARG A 104 -18.50 -12.71 32.48
CA ARG A 104 -19.84 -13.30 32.33
C ARG A 104 -20.45 -12.90 31.00
N ARG A 105 -21.28 -13.78 30.46
CA ARG A 105 -22.05 -13.52 29.24
C ARG A 105 -23.52 -13.31 29.58
N SER A 106 -23.96 -12.06 29.48
CA SER A 106 -25.37 -11.72 29.69
C SER A 106 -26.25 -12.37 28.60
N PRO A 107 -27.47 -12.81 28.94
CA PRO A 107 -28.47 -13.19 27.93
C PRO A 107 -28.79 -12.05 26.94
N ASP A 108 -28.61 -10.79 27.35
CA ASP A 108 -28.87 -9.60 26.54
C ASP A 108 -27.64 -9.16 25.71
N ALA A 109 -26.53 -9.90 25.79
CA ALA A 109 -25.30 -9.53 25.10
C ALA A 109 -25.46 -9.59 23.58
N GLN A 110 -25.07 -8.52 22.89
CA GLN A 110 -25.11 -8.44 21.42
C GLN A 110 -23.71 -8.20 20.85
N MET A 111 -23.10 -9.29 20.37
CA MET A 111 -21.77 -9.27 19.77
C MET A 111 -21.72 -8.40 18.50
N ASN A 112 -22.74 -8.48 17.65
CA ASN A 112 -22.78 -7.83 16.34
C ASN A 112 -23.30 -6.39 16.37
N ALA A 113 -23.66 -5.87 17.54
CA ALA A 113 -24.09 -4.48 17.67
C ALA A 113 -22.93 -3.52 17.37
N SER A 114 -23.24 -2.36 16.74
CA SER A 114 -22.25 -1.34 16.36
C SER A 114 -21.40 -0.88 17.56
N VAL A 115 -22.04 -0.77 18.72
CA VAL A 115 -21.43 -0.68 20.04
C VAL A 115 -21.70 -2.01 20.75
N PRO A 116 -20.70 -2.70 21.31
CA PRO A 116 -20.91 -3.97 22.00
C PRO A 116 -21.85 -3.76 23.18
N ILE A 117 -22.85 -4.62 23.26
CA ILE A 117 -23.85 -4.60 24.33
C ILE A 117 -23.56 -5.80 25.23
N GLY A 118 -23.34 -5.54 26.51
CA GLY A 118 -23.36 -6.55 27.58
C GLY A 118 -24.63 -6.40 28.41
N GLY A 119 -24.64 -6.92 29.63
CA GLY A 119 -25.81 -6.82 30.50
C GLY A 119 -25.63 -7.45 31.87
N GLU A 120 -26.75 -7.63 32.56
CA GLU A 120 -26.82 -8.37 33.81
C GLU A 120 -27.05 -9.86 33.56
N GLY A 121 -26.86 -10.67 34.61
CA GLY A 121 -27.01 -12.13 34.55
C GLY A 121 -25.92 -12.84 33.76
N GLY A 122 -26.12 -14.14 33.55
CA GLY A 122 -25.11 -15.05 33.01
C GLY A 122 -24.21 -15.64 34.08
N ASP A 123 -23.76 -16.87 33.84
CA ASP A 123 -22.81 -17.55 34.72
C ASP A 123 -21.40 -16.96 34.56
N GLU A 124 -20.68 -16.85 35.67
CA GLU A 124 -19.27 -16.44 35.64
C GLU A 124 -18.41 -17.58 35.10
N VAL A 125 -17.58 -17.25 34.11
CA VAL A 125 -16.62 -18.14 33.50
C VAL A 125 -15.23 -17.66 33.86
N THR A 126 -14.40 -18.58 34.36
CA THR A 126 -13.00 -18.32 34.69
C THR A 126 -12.10 -18.91 33.60
N ILE A 127 -11.21 -18.07 33.08
CA ILE A 127 -10.16 -18.48 32.14
C ILE A 127 -8.80 -18.04 32.66
N SER A 128 -7.74 -18.65 32.14
CA SER A 128 -6.36 -18.23 32.41
C SER A 128 -5.67 -17.86 31.11
N ALA A 129 -4.89 -16.78 31.14
CA ALA A 129 -4.11 -16.34 29.99
C ALA A 129 -2.74 -15.80 30.43
N THR A 130 -1.69 -16.20 29.72
CA THR A 130 -0.34 -15.69 29.93
C THR A 130 -0.12 -14.46 29.07
N LEU A 131 0.21 -13.32 29.68
CA LEU A 131 0.45 -12.07 28.98
C LEU A 131 1.62 -12.22 28.02
N SER A 132 1.45 -11.63 26.83
CA SER A 132 2.53 -11.55 25.85
C SER A 132 3.18 -10.17 25.87
N SER A 133 4.29 -10.02 25.15
CA SER A 133 4.86 -8.70 24.88
C SER A 133 3.98 -7.99 23.86
N LYS A 134 3.61 -6.74 24.14
CA LYS A 134 2.84 -5.90 23.21
C LYS A 134 3.55 -5.71 21.88
N ASP A 135 4.88 -5.67 21.88
CA ASP A 135 5.67 -5.51 20.66
C ASP A 135 5.45 -6.64 19.64
N MET A 136 5.12 -7.86 20.08
CA MET A 136 4.84 -8.98 19.19
C MET A 136 3.47 -8.89 18.49
N TRP A 137 2.49 -8.26 19.14
CA TRP A 137 1.09 -8.28 18.71
C TRP A 137 0.57 -6.90 18.29
N SER A 138 1.46 -5.92 18.14
CA SER A 138 1.11 -4.57 17.69
C SER A 138 1.86 -4.23 16.42
N GLY A 139 1.18 -3.52 15.53
CA GLY A 139 1.81 -2.97 14.33
C GLY A 139 2.62 -1.72 14.66
N THR A 140 2.60 -0.75 13.76
CA THR A 140 3.34 0.51 13.90
C THR A 140 2.50 1.67 14.44
N VAL A 141 1.16 1.57 14.36
CA VAL A 141 0.19 2.54 14.95
C VAL A 141 0.35 2.65 16.45
N GLY A 142 0.59 3.86 16.94
CA GLY A 142 0.75 4.20 18.36
C GLY A 142 2.20 4.28 18.83
N ARG A 143 3.18 4.04 17.94
CA ARG A 143 4.61 4.15 18.26
C ARG A 143 5.15 5.59 18.18
N GLY A 144 4.27 6.58 17.94
CA GLY A 144 4.66 7.97 17.76
C GLY A 144 5.29 8.23 16.38
N LEU A 145 5.74 9.45 16.12
CA LEU A 145 6.36 9.81 14.83
C LEU A 145 7.88 9.49 14.76
N GLY A 146 8.45 8.94 15.83
CA GLY A 146 9.90 8.85 15.99
C GLY A 146 10.55 10.24 15.99
N ASP A 147 11.71 10.37 15.34
CA ASP A 147 12.45 11.64 15.22
C ASP A 147 11.85 12.60 14.17
N ARG A 148 10.78 12.19 13.47
CA ARG A 148 10.16 13.00 12.43
C ARG A 148 9.39 14.16 13.05
N THR A 149 9.68 15.35 12.57
CA THR A 149 8.78 16.49 12.72
C THR A 149 8.02 16.67 11.43
N ILE A 150 6.70 16.53 11.49
CA ILE A 150 5.83 16.77 10.34
C ILE A 150 5.48 18.26 10.35
N PRO A 151 5.96 19.05 9.36
CA PRO A 151 5.67 20.48 9.29
C PRO A 151 4.16 20.71 9.15
N LEU A 152 3.65 21.90 9.50
CA LEU A 152 2.22 22.17 9.28
C LEU A 152 1.97 22.50 7.80
N PRO A 153 0.85 22.01 7.21
CA PRO A 153 0.50 22.36 5.84
C PRO A 153 0.17 23.85 5.72
N ARG A 154 0.19 24.38 4.49
CA ARG A 154 -0.35 25.71 4.18
C ARG A 154 -1.82 25.77 4.63
N ARG A 155 -2.30 26.96 5.03
CA ARG A 155 -3.73 27.13 5.33
C ARG A 155 -4.52 27.01 4.03
N GLY A 156 -5.50 26.12 4.03
CA GLY A 156 -6.52 26.03 2.98
C GLY A 156 -7.49 27.21 3.02
N GLU A 157 -8.06 27.52 1.87
CA GLU A 157 -9.14 28.49 1.73
C GLU A 157 -10.40 27.98 2.43
N PHE A 158 -10.72 26.69 2.30
CA PHE A 158 -11.88 26.08 2.93
C PHE A 158 -11.79 26.11 4.47
N ASP A 159 -10.60 25.80 5.02
CA ASP A 159 -10.34 25.88 6.47
C ASP A 159 -10.62 27.29 7.01
N ARG A 160 -10.19 28.31 6.27
CA ARG A 160 -10.42 29.71 6.60
C ARG A 160 -11.92 30.03 6.59
N MET A 161 -12.62 29.65 5.51
CA MET A 161 -14.06 29.93 5.36
C MET A 161 -14.90 29.30 6.46
N ILE A 162 -14.68 28.02 6.79
CA ILE A 162 -15.45 27.34 7.85
C ILE A 162 -15.23 28.00 9.20
N LYS A 163 -13.99 28.34 9.54
CA LYS A 163 -13.67 28.97 10.83
C LYS A 163 -14.29 30.35 10.96
N GLU A 164 -14.22 31.17 9.91
CA GLU A 164 -14.87 32.48 9.88
C GLU A 164 -16.39 32.37 10.08
N HIS A 165 -17.03 31.39 9.42
CA HIS A 165 -18.46 31.16 9.56
C HIS A 165 -18.84 30.64 10.96
N ALA A 166 -18.05 29.71 11.51
CA ALA A 166 -18.25 29.18 12.85
C ALA A 166 -18.10 30.27 13.93
N ASP A 167 -17.16 31.21 13.75
CA ASP A 167 -17.01 32.38 14.62
C ASP A 167 -18.22 33.31 14.54
N GLN A 168 -18.74 33.58 13.33
CA GLN A 168 -19.94 34.40 13.12
C GLN A 168 -21.19 33.79 13.78
N LEU A 169 -21.32 32.46 13.74
CA LEU A 169 -22.40 31.72 14.38
C LEU A 169 -22.20 31.54 15.90
N GLY A 170 -21.03 31.90 16.43
CA GLY A 170 -20.70 31.75 17.85
C GLY A 170 -20.51 30.30 18.30
N VAL A 171 -20.36 29.33 17.38
CA VAL A 171 -20.23 27.90 17.68
C VAL A 171 -18.79 27.43 17.94
N MET A 172 -17.82 28.34 17.82
CA MET A 172 -16.40 28.05 18.07
C MET A 172 -16.05 27.87 19.55
N LYS A 173 -16.68 28.66 20.43
CA LYS A 173 -16.31 28.81 21.85
C LYS A 173 -17.09 27.97 22.87
N PRO A 174 -18.33 27.50 22.63
CA PRO A 174 -19.03 26.64 23.59
C PRO A 174 -18.18 25.43 24.01
N ASP A 175 -18.37 24.94 25.23
CA ASP A 175 -17.62 23.80 25.79
C ASP A 175 -17.85 22.49 25.02
N ASP A 176 -18.95 22.41 24.28
CA ASP A 176 -19.35 21.36 23.33
C ASP A 176 -19.30 21.83 21.86
N GLY A 177 -18.73 23.01 21.61
CA GLY A 177 -18.60 23.62 20.29
C GLY A 177 -17.44 23.05 19.46
N LEU A 178 -17.21 23.66 18.29
CA LEU A 178 -16.22 23.19 17.32
C LEU A 178 -14.78 23.16 17.89
N GLY A 179 -14.43 24.09 18.79
CA GLY A 179 -13.11 24.10 19.43
C GLY A 179 -12.86 22.87 20.31
N ALA A 180 -13.86 22.44 21.08
CA ALA A 180 -13.77 21.25 21.92
C ALA A 180 -13.69 19.97 21.07
N LEU A 181 -14.51 19.87 20.01
CA LEU A 181 -14.45 18.76 19.06
C LEU A 181 -13.08 18.65 18.39
N ILE A 182 -12.51 19.75 17.90
CA ILE A 182 -11.17 19.77 17.28
C ILE A 182 -10.10 19.28 18.27
N LYS A 183 -10.16 19.75 19.53
CA LYS A 183 -9.22 19.31 20.58
C LYS A 183 -9.37 17.81 20.87
N HIS A 184 -10.61 17.31 20.92
CA HIS A 184 -10.87 15.90 21.13
C HIS A 184 -10.34 15.05 19.98
N ILE A 185 -10.67 15.40 18.73
CA ILE A 185 -10.15 14.76 17.51
C ILE A 185 -8.63 14.70 17.54
N LYS A 186 -7.97 15.84 17.82
CA LYS A 186 -6.51 15.91 17.92
C LYS A 186 -5.97 14.94 18.98
N SER A 187 -6.58 14.90 20.17
CA SER A 187 -6.14 14.02 21.26
C SER A 187 -6.28 12.53 20.93
N VAL A 188 -7.28 12.17 20.14
CA VAL A 188 -7.49 10.80 19.66
C VAL A 188 -6.43 10.45 18.61
N GLN A 189 -6.20 11.34 17.65
CA GLN A 189 -5.21 11.16 16.58
C GLN A 189 -3.78 11.08 17.11
N GLU A 190 -3.43 11.88 18.13
CA GLU A 190 -2.10 11.87 18.74
C GLU A 190 -1.71 10.51 19.33
N ARG A 191 -2.69 9.68 19.71
CA ARG A 191 -2.48 8.31 20.19
C ARG A 191 -2.29 7.30 19.07
N SER A 192 -2.60 7.68 17.84
CA SER A 192 -2.51 6.83 16.65
C SER A 192 -1.29 7.14 15.79
N TRP A 193 -0.40 8.05 16.23
CA TRP A 193 0.81 8.36 15.49
C TRP A 193 1.70 7.13 15.30
N ASP A 194 2.25 7.05 14.10
CA ASP A 194 3.02 5.93 13.61
C ASP A 194 4.25 6.44 12.84
N PRO A 195 5.44 5.84 13.01
CA PRO A 195 6.65 6.25 12.29
C PRO A 195 6.51 6.19 10.77
N ASN A 196 5.60 5.34 10.27
CA ASN A 196 5.30 5.14 8.85
C ASN A 196 4.13 5.99 8.32
N THR A 197 3.47 6.78 9.16
CA THR A 197 2.41 7.68 8.69
C THR A 197 2.99 8.72 7.74
N LEU A 198 2.42 8.84 6.54
CA LEU A 198 2.84 9.84 5.56
C LEU A 198 2.52 11.26 6.05
N SER A 199 3.36 12.24 5.71
CA SER A 199 3.20 13.64 6.12
C SER A 199 1.83 14.16 5.72
N TRP A 200 1.38 13.84 4.50
CA TRP A 200 0.05 14.22 4.02
C TRP A 200 -1.10 13.59 4.81
N VAL A 201 -0.97 12.31 5.18
CA VAL A 201 -1.94 11.62 6.03
C VAL A 201 -1.97 12.24 7.43
N ALA A 202 -0.79 12.54 8.00
CA ALA A 202 -0.70 13.22 9.28
C ALA A 202 -1.27 14.65 9.23
N HIS A 203 -1.05 15.39 8.13
CA HIS A 203 -1.66 16.70 7.91
C HIS A 203 -3.18 16.61 7.90
N ALA A 204 -3.75 15.64 7.18
CA ALA A 204 -5.20 15.44 7.12
C ALA A 204 -5.79 15.15 8.50
N PHE A 205 -5.09 14.37 9.33
CA PHE A 205 -5.48 14.19 10.73
C PHE A 205 -5.38 15.52 11.51
N GLN A 206 -4.22 16.20 11.49
CA GLN A 206 -4.00 17.41 12.28
C GLN A 206 -4.88 18.61 11.86
N LYS A 207 -5.26 18.68 10.58
CA LYS A 207 -5.99 19.79 9.95
C LYS A 207 -7.08 19.24 9.01
N PRO A 208 -8.11 18.59 9.55
CA PRO A 208 -9.14 17.93 8.74
C PRO A 208 -10.01 18.91 7.94
N LEU A 209 -9.94 20.21 8.24
CA LEU A 209 -10.64 21.26 7.51
C LEU A 209 -9.78 21.91 6.41
N ALA A 210 -8.50 21.55 6.28
CA ALA A 210 -7.56 22.11 5.29
C ALA A 210 -7.22 21.09 4.19
N LEU A 211 -8.17 20.23 3.83
CA LEU A 211 -7.97 19.16 2.83
C LEU A 211 -7.62 19.73 1.45
N ASP A 212 -8.13 20.90 1.10
CA ASP A 212 -7.78 21.65 -0.10
C ASP A 212 -6.29 22.03 -0.12
N GLY A 213 -5.77 22.55 0.99
CA GLY A 213 -4.34 22.87 1.12
C GLY A 213 -3.44 21.63 1.10
N ILE A 214 -3.96 20.48 1.54
CA ILE A 214 -3.26 19.19 1.49
C ILE A 214 -3.26 18.65 0.05
N ALA A 215 -4.41 18.67 -0.62
CA ALA A 215 -4.56 18.24 -2.00
C ALA A 215 -3.64 19.07 -2.92
N ASN A 216 -3.65 20.40 -2.80
CA ASN A 216 -2.75 21.27 -3.57
C ASN A 216 -1.27 20.98 -3.27
N GLY A 217 -0.93 20.55 -2.06
CA GLY A 217 0.44 20.20 -1.70
C GLY A 217 0.89 18.89 -2.34
N ILE A 218 -0.01 17.91 -2.47
CA ILE A 218 0.24 16.68 -3.22
C ILE A 218 0.32 17.00 -4.71
N ASP A 219 -0.59 17.84 -5.21
CA ASP A 219 -0.62 18.32 -6.59
C ASP A 219 0.72 18.98 -6.99
N ASP A 220 1.23 19.90 -6.16
CA ASP A 220 2.55 20.52 -6.34
C ASP A 220 3.69 19.48 -6.48
N GLN A 221 3.59 18.33 -5.80
CA GLN A 221 4.62 17.26 -5.86
C GLN A 221 4.54 16.42 -7.12
N ILE A 222 3.33 16.20 -7.65
CA ILE A 222 3.10 15.42 -8.87
C ILE A 222 3.10 16.27 -10.14
N ALA A 223 3.01 17.60 -10.03
CA ALA A 223 3.04 18.51 -11.17
C ALA A 223 4.19 18.25 -12.17
N PRO A 224 5.41 17.83 -11.75
CA PRO A 224 6.44 17.42 -12.71
C PRO A 224 6.03 16.26 -13.63
N ILE A 225 5.21 15.32 -13.15
CA ILE A 225 4.68 14.20 -13.95
C ILE A 225 3.84 14.71 -15.12
N ARG A 226 2.94 15.66 -14.85
CA ARG A 226 2.08 16.29 -15.88
C ARG A 226 2.88 17.06 -16.94
N SER A 227 4.10 17.50 -16.61
CA SER A 227 4.93 18.30 -17.49
C SER A 227 5.83 17.49 -18.44
N ILE A 228 5.80 16.16 -18.33
CA ILE A 228 6.58 15.26 -19.17
C ILE A 228 6.09 15.35 -20.63
N GLY A 229 7.03 15.59 -21.55
CA GLY A 229 6.74 15.79 -22.97
C GLY A 229 6.45 14.47 -23.72
N ALA A 230 6.07 14.57 -25.00
CA ALA A 230 5.91 13.39 -25.88
C ALA A 230 7.25 12.81 -26.37
N GLU A 231 8.38 13.40 -25.98
CA GLU A 231 9.70 12.97 -26.42
C GLU A 231 10.16 11.69 -25.69
N GLN A 232 10.97 10.88 -26.36
CA GLN A 232 11.51 9.61 -25.86
C GLN A 232 12.64 9.78 -24.82
N SER A 233 12.41 10.50 -23.72
CA SER A 233 13.48 10.81 -22.76
C SER A 233 13.48 9.90 -21.53
N HIS A 234 14.66 9.35 -21.18
CA HIS A 234 14.84 8.59 -19.94
C HIS A 234 14.67 9.46 -18.67
N THR A 235 14.74 10.79 -18.82
CA THR A 235 14.51 11.74 -17.72
C THR A 235 13.08 11.74 -17.20
N ASP A 236 12.14 11.25 -18.01
CA ASP A 236 10.72 11.25 -17.69
C ASP A 236 10.44 10.28 -16.53
N VAL A 237 10.95 9.05 -16.64
CA VAL A 237 10.82 8.03 -15.60
C VAL A 237 11.50 8.45 -14.30
N ASP A 238 12.70 9.01 -14.36
CA ASP A 238 13.38 9.54 -13.17
C ASP A 238 12.55 10.64 -12.48
N THR A 239 11.87 11.48 -13.27
CA THR A 239 11.01 12.55 -12.78
C THR A 239 9.74 11.97 -12.13
N ILE A 240 9.11 10.98 -12.77
CA ILE A 240 7.93 10.27 -12.26
C ILE A 240 8.25 9.65 -10.90
N ILE A 241 9.32 8.88 -10.84
CA ILE A 241 9.67 8.17 -9.61
C ILE A 241 10.06 9.18 -8.52
N ALA A 242 10.84 10.21 -8.84
CA ALA A 242 11.21 11.23 -7.85
C ALA A 242 9.98 11.96 -7.27
N ALA A 243 9.00 12.30 -8.10
CA ALA A 243 7.75 12.91 -7.66
C ALA A 243 6.97 11.97 -6.73
N ALA A 244 6.78 10.71 -7.11
CA ALA A 244 6.07 9.73 -6.30
C ALA A 244 6.75 9.44 -4.96
N LEU A 245 8.08 9.31 -4.94
CA LEU A 245 8.84 9.12 -3.70
C LEU A 245 8.75 10.33 -2.76
N SER A 246 8.58 11.53 -3.30
CA SER A 246 8.31 12.73 -2.51
C SER A 246 6.96 12.68 -1.79
N VAL A 247 5.94 12.03 -2.38
CA VAL A 247 4.61 11.89 -1.75
C VAL A 247 4.66 10.96 -0.54
N ILE A 248 5.46 9.89 -0.61
CA ILE A 248 5.61 8.91 0.49
C ILE A 248 6.71 9.25 1.50
N ASP A 249 7.20 10.50 1.50
CA ASP A 249 8.31 10.98 2.35
C ASP A 249 9.59 10.14 2.29
N PHE A 250 9.83 9.47 1.16
CA PHE A 250 10.96 8.56 1.05
C PHE A 250 12.20 9.33 0.57
N SER A 251 13.06 9.69 1.50
CA SER A 251 14.22 10.54 1.21
C SER A 251 15.40 9.74 0.63
N ARG A 252 16.21 10.40 -0.21
CA ARG A 252 17.47 9.82 -0.72
C ARG A 252 18.49 9.46 0.36
N ASP A 253 18.38 10.01 1.57
CA ASP A 253 19.27 9.64 2.68
C ASP A 253 18.84 8.35 3.37
N GLU A 254 17.54 8.03 3.36
CA GLU A 254 17.05 6.71 3.76
C GLU A 254 17.59 5.61 2.83
N ILE A 255 17.89 5.93 1.55
CA ILE A 255 18.46 5.02 0.53
C ILE A 255 19.90 4.57 0.84
N ARG A 256 20.69 5.27 1.67
CA ARG A 256 22.15 5.02 1.73
C ARG A 256 22.61 4.02 2.80
N ALA A 257 21.72 3.52 3.65
CA ALA A 257 22.07 2.67 4.79
C ALA A 257 21.46 1.26 4.64
N HIS A 258 22.28 0.32 4.17
CA HIS A 258 21.92 -1.09 4.07
C HIS A 258 21.93 -1.74 5.47
N ALA A 259 20.78 -2.20 5.95
CA ALA A 259 20.67 -3.05 7.13
C ALA A 259 20.30 -4.46 6.67
N LYS A 260 21.04 -5.48 7.11
CA LYS A 260 20.74 -6.87 6.76
C LYS A 260 19.58 -7.40 7.60
N TYR A 261 18.69 -8.16 6.97
CA TYR A 261 17.75 -9.03 7.66
C TYR A 261 18.53 -10.19 8.29
N GLU A 262 18.55 -10.28 9.61
CA GLU A 262 19.13 -11.42 10.32
C GLU A 262 18.01 -12.25 10.97
N THR A 263 17.15 -12.87 10.16
CA THR A 263 16.20 -13.89 10.63
C THR A 263 16.09 -15.02 9.60
N PRO A 264 16.57 -16.24 9.89
CA PRO A 264 16.61 -17.36 8.94
C PRO A 264 15.25 -17.96 8.52
N TYR A 265 14.12 -17.46 9.04
CA TYR A 265 12.78 -18.05 8.87
C TYR A 265 11.68 -17.02 8.55
N PHE A 266 12.05 -15.86 8.00
CA PHE A 266 11.11 -14.81 7.63
C PHE A 266 11.15 -14.60 6.12
N ASP A 267 10.06 -14.94 5.43
CA ASP A 267 9.81 -14.61 4.03
C ASP A 267 8.92 -13.36 3.97
N PRO A 268 9.49 -12.16 3.77
CA PRO A 268 8.72 -10.92 3.81
C PRO A 268 7.69 -10.82 2.69
N MET A 269 7.99 -11.39 1.52
CA MET A 269 7.15 -11.27 0.34
C MET A 269 5.93 -12.17 0.44
N ALA A 270 6.11 -13.45 0.79
CA ALA A 270 4.98 -14.35 1.01
C ALA A 270 4.03 -13.83 2.11
N ASN A 271 4.60 -13.25 3.17
CA ASN A 271 3.83 -12.67 4.26
C ASN A 271 3.09 -11.38 3.86
N ALA A 272 3.71 -10.52 3.04
CA ALA A 272 3.07 -9.32 2.49
C ALA A 272 1.92 -9.69 1.55
N ILE A 273 2.11 -10.69 0.68
CA ILE A 273 1.08 -11.25 -0.20
C ILE A 273 -0.08 -11.81 0.62
N THR A 274 0.21 -12.57 1.67
CA THR A 274 -0.81 -13.13 2.56
C THR A 274 -1.57 -12.03 3.28
N LEU A 275 -0.89 -10.99 3.78
CA LEU A 275 -1.52 -9.82 4.36
C LEU A 275 -2.50 -9.17 3.39
N MET A 276 -2.08 -8.92 2.14
CA MET A 276 -2.91 -8.30 1.10
C MET A 276 -4.14 -9.13 0.74
N ARG A 277 -3.96 -10.44 0.58
CA ARG A 277 -5.07 -11.37 0.28
C ARG A 277 -6.09 -11.39 1.42
N THR A 278 -5.62 -11.47 2.67
CA THR A 278 -6.52 -11.34 3.83
C THR A 278 -7.22 -9.99 3.83
N MET A 279 -6.51 -8.88 3.53
CA MET A 279 -7.10 -7.55 3.49
C MET A 279 -8.19 -7.40 2.42
N ASN A 280 -8.09 -8.20 1.36
CA ASN A 280 -9.09 -8.27 0.30
C ASN A 280 -10.44 -8.80 0.81
N GLU A 281 -10.41 -9.75 1.73
CA GLU A 281 -11.60 -10.42 2.27
C GLU A 281 -12.07 -9.80 3.60
N SER A 282 -11.14 -9.24 4.37
CA SER A 282 -11.35 -8.74 5.72
C SER A 282 -10.53 -7.49 5.96
N TRP A 283 -11.07 -6.50 6.64
CA TRP A 283 -10.36 -5.31 7.12
C TRP A 283 -9.36 -5.50 8.28
N SER A 284 -9.13 -6.73 8.76
CA SER A 284 -8.31 -7.03 9.95
C SER A 284 -7.32 -8.15 9.67
N VAL A 285 -6.17 -8.16 10.36
CA VAL A 285 -5.19 -9.26 10.26
C VAL A 285 -5.82 -10.62 10.55
N ASP A 286 -5.36 -11.65 9.84
CA ASP A 286 -5.82 -13.02 10.04
C ASP A 286 -5.24 -13.57 11.35
N PRO A 287 -6.08 -13.98 12.32
CA PRO A 287 -5.61 -14.61 13.55
C PRO A 287 -4.67 -15.80 13.35
N ALA A 288 -4.86 -16.58 12.28
CA ALA A 288 -4.01 -17.74 11.97
C ALA A 288 -2.63 -17.35 11.45
N GLN A 289 -2.48 -16.17 10.86
CA GLN A 289 -1.25 -15.65 10.25
C GLN A 289 -0.72 -14.39 10.96
N ALA A 290 -1.29 -14.04 12.12
CA ALA A 290 -1.10 -12.73 12.74
C ALA A 290 0.37 -12.42 13.04
N GLU A 291 1.14 -13.38 13.56
CA GLU A 291 2.56 -13.15 13.86
C GLU A 291 3.36 -12.77 12.61
N ALA A 292 3.15 -13.48 11.50
CA ALA A 292 3.85 -13.23 10.24
C ALA A 292 3.42 -11.90 9.60
N GLN A 293 2.11 -11.62 9.59
CA GLN A 293 1.55 -10.38 9.05
C GLN A 293 1.99 -9.15 9.87
N ILE A 294 1.91 -9.22 11.19
CA ILE A 294 2.34 -8.15 12.10
C ILE A 294 3.85 -7.96 12.05
N GLY A 295 4.62 -9.05 11.95
CA GLY A 295 6.07 -9.01 11.73
C GLY A 295 6.43 -8.23 10.46
N THR A 296 5.73 -8.48 9.36
CA THR A 296 5.90 -7.74 8.09
C THR A 296 5.58 -6.26 8.24
N ILE A 297 4.47 -5.92 8.90
CA ILE A 297 4.10 -4.53 9.19
C ILE A 297 5.18 -3.83 10.03
N ARG A 298 5.73 -4.49 11.05
CA ARG A 298 6.79 -3.93 11.90
C ARG A 298 8.10 -3.72 11.14
N MET A 299 8.47 -4.65 10.27
CA MET A 299 9.68 -4.58 9.46
C MET A 299 9.55 -3.68 8.22
N SER A 300 8.34 -3.21 7.93
CA SER A 300 8.01 -2.47 6.70
C SER A 300 8.97 -1.33 6.39
N LYS A 301 9.38 -0.53 7.38
CA LYS A 301 10.29 0.60 7.13
C LYS A 301 11.67 0.15 6.58
N ILE A 302 12.15 -1.00 7.02
CA ILE A 302 13.41 -1.58 6.51
C ILE A 302 13.18 -2.20 5.14
N LEU A 303 12.07 -2.92 4.96
CA LEU A 303 11.65 -3.51 3.69
C LEU A 303 11.55 -2.47 2.59
N ILE A 304 10.70 -1.46 2.75
CA ILE A 304 10.51 -0.36 1.81
C ILE A 304 11.83 0.28 1.44
N ARG A 305 12.72 0.48 2.43
CA ARG A 305 14.02 1.09 2.19
C ARG A 305 14.85 0.32 1.17
N ASN A 306 15.01 -0.97 1.44
CA ASN A 306 15.89 -1.83 0.65
C ASN A 306 15.27 -2.10 -0.72
N GLU A 307 13.99 -2.44 -0.77
CA GLU A 307 13.32 -2.84 -2.00
C GLU A 307 13.13 -1.68 -2.99
N LEU A 308 12.72 -0.48 -2.51
CA LEU A 308 12.61 0.68 -3.41
C LEU A 308 13.96 1.12 -3.95
N GLN A 309 15.03 1.00 -3.16
CA GLN A 309 16.39 1.30 -3.61
C GLN A 309 16.83 0.36 -4.74
N ASP A 310 16.61 -0.95 -4.57
CA ASP A 310 16.98 -1.94 -5.57
C ASP A 310 16.12 -1.79 -6.84
N ALA A 311 14.81 -1.55 -6.69
CA ALA A 311 13.90 -1.24 -7.79
C ALA A 311 14.39 -0.04 -8.61
N LEU A 312 14.69 1.07 -7.94
CA LEU A 312 15.23 2.28 -8.57
C LEU A 312 16.51 2.01 -9.36
N ALA A 313 17.46 1.31 -8.76
CA ALA A 313 18.75 1.03 -9.39
C ALA A 313 18.59 0.19 -10.66
N ARG A 314 17.71 -0.82 -10.62
CA ARG A 314 17.41 -1.69 -11.77
C ARG A 314 16.70 -0.92 -12.89
N LEU A 315 15.65 -0.17 -12.57
CA LEU A 315 14.90 0.63 -13.53
C LEU A 315 15.80 1.66 -14.22
N SER A 316 16.61 2.39 -13.44
CA SER A 316 17.57 3.37 -13.98
C SER A 316 18.57 2.71 -14.94
N MET A 317 19.07 1.51 -14.59
CA MET A 317 20.00 0.76 -15.45
C MET A 317 19.34 0.33 -16.75
N TYR A 318 18.12 -0.21 -16.71
CA TYR A 318 17.38 -0.64 -17.90
C TYR A 318 17.07 0.53 -18.83
N TYR A 319 16.56 1.65 -18.30
CA TYR A 319 16.27 2.84 -19.10
C TYR A 319 17.53 3.51 -19.67
N ALA A 320 18.64 3.53 -18.95
CA ALA A 320 19.90 4.08 -19.48
C ALA A 320 20.42 3.30 -20.70
N ASN A 321 20.16 1.98 -20.73
CA ASN A 321 20.63 1.10 -21.79
C ASN A 321 19.74 1.11 -23.06
N ARG A 322 18.62 1.84 -23.07
CA ARG A 322 17.65 1.85 -24.19
C ARG A 322 18.08 2.68 -25.41
N LEU A 323 19.08 3.57 -25.25
CA LEU A 323 19.35 4.66 -26.21
C LEU A 323 19.82 4.21 -27.61
N ASP A 324 20.34 2.99 -27.76
CA ASP A 324 20.75 2.46 -29.06
C ASP A 324 19.64 1.61 -29.73
N ALA A 325 18.47 1.45 -29.07
CA ALA A 325 17.45 0.44 -29.40
C ALA A 325 16.52 0.75 -30.58
N TYR A 326 16.23 2.01 -30.89
CA TYR A 326 15.01 2.36 -31.61
C TYR A 326 15.08 2.37 -33.15
N ASP A 327 16.26 2.23 -33.75
CA ASP A 327 16.43 2.34 -35.20
C ASP A 327 16.24 0.98 -35.89
N ALA A 328 14.99 0.65 -36.24
CA ALA A 328 14.61 -0.61 -36.89
C ALA A 328 15.42 -0.92 -38.16
N ASP A 329 15.73 0.11 -38.96
CA ASP A 329 16.48 -0.02 -40.22
C ASP A 329 17.95 -0.44 -40.01
N LYS A 330 18.46 -0.30 -38.79
CA LYS A 330 19.81 -0.75 -38.41
C LYS A 330 19.84 -2.14 -37.78
N ARG A 331 18.69 -2.80 -37.66
CA ARG A 331 18.53 -4.08 -36.97
C ARG A 331 18.29 -5.23 -37.95
N SER A 332 18.39 -6.46 -37.43
CA SER A 332 18.15 -7.68 -38.19
C SER A 332 17.25 -8.59 -37.38
N PHE A 333 16.07 -8.87 -37.93
CA PHE A 333 15.05 -9.69 -37.29
C PHE A 333 15.07 -11.12 -37.82
N VAL A 334 14.72 -12.05 -36.95
CA VAL A 334 14.54 -13.47 -37.23
C VAL A 334 13.17 -13.90 -36.69
N GLU A 335 12.64 -15.01 -37.19
CA GLU A 335 11.47 -15.62 -36.57
C GLU A 335 11.85 -16.16 -35.19
N ALA A 336 11.04 -15.81 -34.18
CA ALA A 336 11.29 -16.19 -32.79
C ALA A 336 11.30 -17.72 -32.62
N GLN A 337 12.22 -18.22 -31.80
CA GLN A 337 12.27 -19.64 -31.44
C GLN A 337 11.27 -19.93 -30.30
N PRO A 338 10.66 -21.13 -30.25
CA PRO A 338 9.65 -21.48 -29.24
C PRO A 338 10.11 -21.38 -27.78
N ASP A 339 11.43 -21.49 -27.53
CA ASP A 339 12.05 -21.42 -26.21
C ASP A 339 12.39 -20.00 -25.77
N TRP A 340 12.29 -19.00 -26.65
CA TRP A 340 12.56 -17.59 -26.30
C TRP A 340 11.40 -16.92 -25.57
N GLY A 341 10.28 -17.61 -25.37
CA GLY A 341 9.08 -16.99 -24.81
C GLY A 341 8.52 -15.90 -25.71
N ALA A 342 8.78 -15.97 -27.03
CA ALA A 342 8.24 -15.02 -28.00
C ALA A 342 7.80 -15.73 -29.29
N THR A 343 6.87 -15.12 -30.02
CA THR A 343 6.51 -15.46 -31.41
C THR A 343 6.60 -14.22 -32.29
N GLY A 344 6.75 -14.38 -33.61
CA GLY A 344 6.84 -13.25 -34.53
C GLY A 344 8.29 -12.87 -34.84
N GLN A 345 8.49 -11.63 -35.25
CA GLN A 345 9.79 -11.14 -35.73
C GLN A 345 10.53 -10.48 -34.57
N VAL A 346 11.62 -11.08 -34.11
CA VAL A 346 12.44 -10.54 -33.00
C VAL A 346 13.91 -10.49 -33.39
N GLU A 347 14.69 -9.62 -32.75
CA GLU A 347 16.15 -9.69 -32.84
C GLU A 347 16.66 -10.91 -32.08
N ASP A 348 17.65 -11.62 -32.64
CA ASP A 348 18.25 -12.81 -32.02
C ASP A 348 18.86 -12.45 -30.65
N PRO A 349 18.25 -12.91 -29.54
CA PRO A 349 18.67 -12.54 -28.20
C PRO A 349 20.01 -13.17 -27.78
N THR A 350 20.53 -14.13 -28.56
CA THR A 350 21.82 -14.78 -28.31
C THR A 350 23.01 -14.00 -28.89
N ASN A 351 22.74 -12.99 -29.71
CA ASN A 351 23.75 -12.15 -30.35
C ASN A 351 24.18 -11.03 -29.37
N ASP A 352 25.13 -11.34 -28.49
CA ASP A 352 25.65 -10.54 -27.37
C ASP A 352 25.57 -9.00 -27.51
N LYS A 353 24.86 -8.35 -26.57
CA LYS A 353 25.22 -7.03 -25.98
C LYS A 353 24.52 -6.70 -24.66
N ILE A 354 23.32 -7.22 -24.39
CA ILE A 354 22.64 -7.16 -23.07
C ILE A 354 21.83 -8.45 -22.89
N ARG A 355 22.26 -9.34 -21.98
CA ARG A 355 21.67 -10.68 -21.77
C ARG A 355 20.21 -10.71 -21.30
N PHE A 356 19.59 -9.56 -21.08
CA PHE A 356 18.27 -9.43 -20.46
C PHE A 356 17.30 -8.60 -21.32
N GLN A 357 17.58 -8.41 -22.61
CA GLN A 357 16.77 -7.58 -23.50
C GLN A 357 16.31 -8.38 -24.72
N LEU A 358 15.04 -8.24 -25.08
CA LEU A 358 14.45 -8.71 -26.33
C LEU A 358 13.91 -7.52 -27.12
N ILE A 359 14.11 -7.51 -28.45
CA ILE A 359 13.62 -6.44 -29.33
C ILE A 359 12.67 -7.03 -30.36
N GLY A 360 11.41 -6.59 -30.32
CA GLY A 360 10.36 -6.91 -31.29
C GLY A 360 10.53 -6.11 -32.58
N GLY A 361 10.20 -6.71 -33.72
CA GLY A 361 10.07 -6.03 -35.00
C GLY A 361 8.69 -5.42 -35.16
N THR A 362 8.47 -4.70 -36.27
CA THR A 362 7.24 -3.90 -36.51
C THR A 362 6.00 -4.71 -36.92
N GLY A 363 5.88 -5.97 -36.51
CA GLY A 363 4.76 -6.82 -36.85
C GLY A 363 4.35 -7.66 -35.66
N ASP A 364 3.10 -8.11 -35.65
CA ASP A 364 2.48 -8.76 -34.49
C ASP A 364 3.34 -9.88 -33.89
N ASN A 365 3.67 -9.70 -32.61
CA ASN A 365 4.44 -10.58 -31.76
C ASN A 365 3.59 -11.03 -30.57
N THR A 366 4.04 -12.08 -29.90
CA THR A 366 3.47 -12.48 -28.60
C THR A 366 4.60 -12.79 -27.67
N TYR A 367 4.52 -12.31 -26.44
CA TYR A 367 5.51 -12.45 -25.39
C TYR A 367 4.91 -13.24 -24.21
N ASP A 368 5.47 -14.40 -23.92
CA ASP A 368 5.19 -15.22 -22.73
C ASP A 368 6.22 -14.87 -21.65
N LEU A 369 5.79 -14.07 -20.68
CA LEU A 369 6.68 -13.51 -19.65
C LEU A 369 7.15 -14.58 -18.66
N SER A 370 6.52 -15.75 -18.58
CA SER A 370 7.00 -16.86 -17.72
C SER A 370 8.29 -17.50 -18.22
N ARG A 371 8.61 -17.30 -19.50
CA ARG A 371 9.76 -17.91 -20.19
C ARG A 371 10.84 -16.90 -20.54
N ALA A 372 10.61 -15.63 -20.24
CA ALA A 372 11.53 -14.57 -20.56
C ALA A 372 12.68 -14.56 -19.54
N ASP A 373 13.86 -15.00 -19.96
CA ASP A 373 15.14 -14.63 -19.32
C ASP A 373 15.41 -13.11 -19.46
N TYR A 374 14.52 -12.37 -20.13
CA TYR A 374 14.62 -10.94 -20.39
C TYR A 374 13.91 -10.12 -19.31
N SER A 375 14.62 -9.13 -18.78
CA SER A 375 14.06 -8.10 -17.89
C SER A 375 13.62 -6.85 -18.66
N MET A 376 13.84 -6.81 -19.97
CA MET A 376 13.46 -5.69 -20.83
C MET A 376 12.95 -6.18 -22.19
N ILE A 377 11.81 -5.64 -22.63
CA ILE A 377 11.28 -5.80 -23.98
C ILE A 377 11.19 -4.41 -24.60
N ILE A 378 11.67 -4.26 -25.83
CA ILE A 378 11.42 -3.08 -26.65
C ILE A 378 10.73 -3.56 -27.91
N ASP A 379 9.44 -3.29 -28.04
CA ASP A 379 8.71 -3.57 -29.27
C ASP A 379 8.72 -2.31 -30.15
N LEU A 380 8.92 -2.51 -31.45
CA LEU A 380 9.00 -1.43 -32.45
C LEU A 380 7.66 -1.18 -33.14
N GLY A 381 6.65 -1.99 -32.82
CA GLY A 381 5.23 -1.82 -33.10
C GLY A 381 4.60 -3.07 -33.69
N GLY A 382 3.28 -3.10 -33.80
CA GLY A 382 2.53 -4.32 -34.12
C GLY A 382 1.28 -4.36 -33.27
N ASN A 383 0.37 -5.31 -33.47
CA ASN A 383 -0.67 -5.55 -32.46
C ASN A 383 -0.20 -6.74 -31.62
N ASP A 384 0.59 -6.43 -30.60
CA ASP A 384 1.35 -7.37 -29.82
C ASP A 384 0.54 -7.91 -28.64
N THR A 385 0.96 -9.05 -28.10
CA THR A 385 0.31 -9.66 -26.94
C THR A 385 1.32 -10.03 -25.87
N TYR A 386 1.18 -9.47 -24.68
CA TYR A 386 2.03 -9.71 -23.51
C TYR A 386 1.27 -10.54 -22.48
N ILE A 387 1.80 -11.69 -22.10
CA ILE A 387 1.09 -12.67 -21.26
C ILE A 387 1.89 -12.99 -19.99
N TRP A 388 1.29 -12.72 -18.84
CA TRP A 388 1.68 -13.31 -17.55
C TRP A 388 0.74 -14.49 -17.27
N PRO A 389 1.16 -15.74 -17.53
CA PRO A 389 0.29 -16.91 -17.39
C PRO A 389 0.02 -17.24 -15.91
N GLU A 390 -0.99 -18.08 -15.65
CA GLU A 390 -1.44 -18.48 -14.31
C GLU A 390 -0.32 -19.02 -13.41
N ASP A 391 0.64 -19.75 -13.99
CA ASP A 391 1.78 -20.35 -13.29
C ASP A 391 3.00 -19.43 -13.17
N PHE A 392 2.88 -18.15 -13.53
CA PHE A 392 3.95 -17.16 -13.38
C PHE A 392 4.32 -16.98 -11.89
N ASP A 393 5.58 -17.27 -11.56
CA ASP A 393 6.12 -17.10 -10.22
C ASP A 393 6.84 -15.75 -10.07
N ALA A 394 6.14 -14.78 -9.46
CA ALA A 394 6.70 -13.46 -9.15
C ALA A 394 7.92 -13.50 -8.22
N SER A 395 8.13 -14.59 -7.47
CA SER A 395 9.25 -14.76 -6.54
C SER A 395 10.56 -15.13 -7.23
N GLU A 396 10.51 -15.91 -8.32
CA GLU A 396 11.69 -16.42 -9.02
C GLU A 396 12.15 -15.48 -10.14
N HIS A 397 11.21 -14.86 -10.85
CA HIS A 397 11.54 -14.00 -12.01
C HIS A 397 11.84 -12.56 -11.62
N GLY A 398 11.55 -12.17 -10.37
CA GLY A 398 11.65 -10.81 -9.88
C GLY A 398 10.64 -9.92 -10.60
N SER A 399 9.83 -9.16 -9.88
CA SER A 399 8.84 -8.26 -10.50
C SER A 399 9.49 -7.01 -11.11
N SER A 400 10.60 -7.18 -11.83
CA SER A 400 11.37 -6.10 -12.44
C SER A 400 11.46 -6.28 -13.95
N HIS A 401 10.46 -5.77 -14.65
CA HIS A 401 10.39 -5.76 -16.11
C HIS A 401 10.26 -4.33 -16.63
N VAL A 402 10.90 -4.05 -17.75
CA VAL A 402 10.67 -2.81 -18.50
C VAL A 402 10.17 -3.18 -19.88
N ILE A 403 8.94 -2.82 -20.20
CA ILE A 403 8.38 -2.95 -21.53
C ILE A 403 8.28 -1.56 -22.12
N ILE A 404 8.81 -1.39 -23.31
CA ILE A 404 8.67 -0.16 -24.09
C ILE A 404 8.04 -0.57 -25.40
N ASP A 405 6.78 -0.22 -25.63
CA ASP A 405 6.13 -0.43 -26.92
C ASP A 405 6.14 0.89 -27.70
N MET A 406 6.42 0.82 -29.00
CA MET A 406 6.47 2.01 -29.87
C MET A 406 5.14 2.28 -30.57
N GLY A 407 4.26 1.28 -30.66
CA GLY A 407 2.87 1.50 -30.96
C GLY A 407 2.15 0.38 -31.72
N GLY A 408 0.83 0.45 -31.66
CA GLY A 408 -0.12 -0.49 -32.25
C GLY A 408 -1.25 -0.76 -31.26
N ASN A 409 -2.16 -1.70 -31.52
CA ASN A 409 -3.25 -1.97 -30.56
C ASN A 409 -2.94 -3.25 -29.80
N ASP A 410 -2.28 -3.10 -28.66
CA ASP A 410 -1.68 -4.18 -27.92
C ASP A 410 -2.61 -4.78 -26.87
N THR A 411 -2.31 -6.02 -26.49
CA THR A 411 -3.00 -6.72 -25.41
C THR A 411 -2.02 -7.13 -24.31
N TYR A 412 -2.19 -6.54 -23.13
CA TYR A 412 -1.47 -6.90 -21.92
C TYR A 412 -2.38 -7.73 -21.01
N ARG A 413 -2.14 -9.04 -20.90
CA ARG A 413 -2.97 -9.97 -20.13
C ARG A 413 -2.23 -10.60 -18.96
N SER A 414 -2.81 -10.52 -17.77
CA SER A 414 -2.34 -11.26 -16.59
C SER A 414 -3.39 -12.22 -16.06
N ASP A 415 -3.05 -13.50 -16.08
CA ASP A 415 -3.80 -14.61 -15.50
C ASP A 415 -3.23 -15.02 -14.13
N SER A 416 -2.24 -14.28 -13.59
CA SER A 416 -1.59 -14.55 -12.30
C SER A 416 -1.77 -13.42 -11.28
N ALA A 417 -1.86 -13.78 -10.01
CA ALA A 417 -1.96 -12.83 -8.91
C ALA A 417 -0.59 -12.23 -8.59
N PHE A 418 -0.56 -10.94 -8.26
CA PHE A 418 0.66 -10.19 -7.92
C PHE A 418 1.69 -10.16 -9.08
N ALA A 419 1.20 -10.31 -10.31
CA ALA A 419 1.94 -10.22 -11.55
C ALA A 419 1.06 -9.56 -12.62
N GLY A 420 1.69 -9.07 -13.69
CA GLY A 420 0.98 -8.42 -14.78
C GLY A 420 1.58 -7.09 -15.21
N PRO A 421 0.85 -6.34 -16.06
CA PRO A 421 1.38 -5.12 -16.65
C PRO A 421 1.80 -4.10 -15.60
N GLY A 422 3.06 -3.68 -15.66
CA GLY A 422 3.64 -2.70 -14.74
C GLY A 422 3.66 -3.11 -13.26
N VAL A 423 3.50 -4.39 -12.90
CA VAL A 423 3.45 -4.81 -11.48
C VAL A 423 4.86 -4.97 -10.89
N GLY A 424 5.16 -4.23 -9.82
CA GLY A 424 6.41 -4.27 -9.05
C GLY A 424 6.21 -4.74 -7.61
N VAL A 425 6.40 -6.02 -7.35
CA VAL A 425 6.41 -6.63 -6.01
C VAL A 425 7.85 -6.88 -5.58
N PHE A 426 8.30 -6.24 -4.49
CA PHE A 426 9.71 -6.31 -4.03
C PHE A 426 10.71 -6.01 -5.18
N GLY A 427 10.34 -5.11 -6.08
CA GLY A 427 11.01 -4.85 -7.34
C GLY A 427 10.42 -3.64 -8.08
N GLY A 428 10.85 -3.41 -9.31
CA GLY A 428 10.44 -2.24 -10.11
C GLY A 428 10.05 -2.61 -11.53
N SER A 429 8.78 -2.40 -11.90
CA SER A 429 8.26 -2.70 -13.24
C SER A 429 7.66 -1.46 -13.90
N ILE A 430 7.95 -1.27 -15.19
CA ILE A 430 7.41 -0.16 -16.00
C ILE A 430 6.95 -0.67 -17.36
N ILE A 431 5.78 -0.21 -17.79
CA ILE A 431 5.36 -0.17 -19.20
C ILE A 431 5.41 1.30 -19.64
N ASP A 432 6.11 1.59 -20.74
CA ASP A 432 6.15 2.90 -21.42
C ASP A 432 5.60 2.66 -22.83
N ASP A 433 4.28 2.73 -22.96
CA ASP A 433 3.54 2.63 -24.23
C ASP A 433 3.50 4.00 -24.92
N TYR A 434 3.70 4.01 -26.24
CA TYR A 434 3.83 5.25 -27.01
C TYR A 434 2.58 5.65 -27.78
N SER A 435 1.86 4.69 -28.32
CA SER A 435 0.65 4.97 -29.09
C SER A 435 -0.11 3.71 -29.41
N GLY A 436 -1.39 3.69 -29.14
CA GLY A 436 -2.19 2.52 -29.41
C GLY A 436 -3.63 2.70 -29.05
N ASN A 437 -4.44 1.68 -29.24
CA ASN A 437 -5.68 1.55 -28.50
C ASN A 437 -5.58 0.21 -27.80
N ASP A 438 -5.00 0.22 -26.62
CA ASP A 438 -4.49 -0.93 -25.91
C ASP A 438 -5.48 -1.48 -24.90
N THR A 439 -5.29 -2.74 -24.58
CA THR A 439 -6.10 -3.45 -23.60
C THR A 439 -5.24 -4.09 -22.53
N TYR A 440 -5.40 -3.62 -21.30
CA TYR A 440 -4.80 -4.16 -20.09
C TYR A 440 -5.86 -4.97 -19.32
N THR A 441 -5.67 -6.28 -19.17
CA THR A 441 -6.68 -7.16 -18.58
C THR A 441 -6.10 -8.09 -17.52
N SER A 442 -6.81 -8.24 -16.40
CA SER A 442 -6.57 -9.30 -15.42
C SER A 442 -7.86 -9.68 -14.70
N THR A 443 -7.95 -10.90 -14.18
CA THR A 443 -9.02 -11.30 -13.23
C THR A 443 -8.51 -11.51 -11.80
N MET A 444 -7.22 -11.24 -11.59
CA MET A 444 -6.49 -11.62 -10.39
C MET A 444 -6.14 -10.40 -9.55
N LEU A 445 -5.84 -10.68 -8.28
CA LEU A 445 -5.44 -9.68 -7.30
C LEU A 445 -4.03 -9.16 -7.58
N GLY A 446 -3.79 -7.87 -7.39
CA GLY A 446 -2.44 -7.32 -7.46
C GLY A 446 -1.90 -7.15 -8.88
N SER A 447 -2.65 -6.45 -9.74
CA SER A 447 -2.37 -6.32 -11.18
C SER A 447 -2.37 -4.85 -11.63
N MET A 448 -1.89 -4.55 -12.85
CA MET A 448 -1.89 -3.21 -13.46
C MET A 448 -1.28 -2.11 -12.59
N ALA A 449 0.04 -1.92 -12.72
CA ALA A 449 0.80 -0.87 -12.03
C ALA A 449 0.71 -0.94 -10.49
N MET A 450 0.65 -2.14 -9.90
CA MET A 450 0.75 -2.28 -8.45
C MET A 450 2.22 -2.24 -7.99
N GLY A 451 2.52 -1.40 -6.99
CA GLY A 451 3.77 -1.41 -6.24
C GLY A 451 3.57 -1.97 -4.83
N LEU A 452 4.06 -3.20 -4.57
CA LEU A 452 4.04 -3.83 -3.24
C LEU A 452 5.47 -3.93 -2.71
N PHE A 453 5.82 -3.09 -1.73
CA PHE A 453 7.23 -2.88 -1.37
C PHE A 453 8.11 -2.48 -2.58
N GLY A 454 7.50 -2.06 -3.68
CA GLY A 454 8.15 -1.88 -4.97
C GLY A 454 7.55 -0.71 -5.75
N ILE A 455 7.92 -0.63 -7.02
CA ILE A 455 7.48 0.41 -7.95
C ILE A 455 6.79 -0.26 -9.13
N GLY A 456 5.51 0.04 -9.33
CA GLY A 456 4.77 -0.37 -10.51
C GLY A 456 4.28 0.83 -11.29
N ILE A 457 4.57 0.89 -12.59
CA ILE A 457 4.19 2.02 -13.45
C ILE A 457 3.65 1.49 -14.79
N ILE A 458 2.52 2.05 -15.23
CA ILE A 458 2.13 2.07 -16.64
C ILE A 458 2.14 3.55 -17.05
N LEU A 459 2.91 3.87 -18.07
CA LEU A 459 2.94 5.17 -18.73
C LEU A 459 2.41 4.94 -20.14
N ASP A 460 1.14 5.28 -20.32
CA ASP A 460 0.49 5.33 -21.62
C ASP A 460 0.55 6.76 -22.16
N ARG A 461 1.06 6.92 -23.38
CA ARG A 461 1.30 8.25 -23.95
C ARG A 461 0.21 8.69 -24.90
N ALA A 462 -0.57 7.78 -25.45
CA ALA A 462 -1.57 8.10 -26.45
C ALA A 462 -2.46 6.89 -26.77
N GLY A 463 -3.77 7.08 -26.69
CA GLY A 463 -4.67 6.07 -27.18
C GLY A 463 -6.12 6.30 -26.83
N ASP A 464 -6.98 5.33 -27.12
CA ASP A 464 -8.23 5.17 -26.38
C ASP A 464 -8.14 3.79 -25.71
N ASP A 465 -7.73 3.75 -24.44
CA ASP A 465 -7.23 2.55 -23.79
C ASP A 465 -8.22 1.95 -22.79
N THR A 466 -8.07 0.66 -22.51
CA THR A 466 -8.96 -0.06 -21.60
C THR A 466 -8.19 -0.85 -20.55
N TYR A 467 -8.48 -0.56 -19.28
CA TYR A 467 -7.92 -1.21 -18.10
C TYR A 467 -9.01 -1.98 -17.34
N THR A 468 -8.94 -3.32 -17.36
CA THR A 468 -9.98 -4.19 -16.80
C THR A 468 -9.45 -5.13 -15.71
N ASN A 469 -9.96 -5.02 -14.47
CA ASN A 469 -9.78 -6.00 -13.40
C ASN A 469 -11.10 -6.44 -12.78
N THR A 470 -11.67 -7.56 -13.26
CA THR A 470 -12.98 -8.04 -12.81
C THR A 470 -12.98 -9.52 -12.46
N GLY A 471 -13.91 -9.94 -11.60
CA GLY A 471 -14.05 -11.33 -11.18
C GLY A 471 -13.85 -11.55 -9.67
N PRO A 472 -14.09 -12.78 -9.19
CA PRO A 472 -14.12 -13.12 -7.77
C PRO A 472 -12.75 -13.07 -7.07
N GLU A 473 -11.66 -12.98 -7.83
CA GLU A 473 -10.29 -12.86 -7.31
C GLU A 473 -9.68 -11.48 -7.55
N SER A 474 -10.42 -10.54 -8.14
CA SER A 474 -9.96 -9.19 -8.46
C SER A 474 -9.74 -8.30 -7.23
N GLY A 475 -8.95 -7.24 -7.40
CA GLY A 475 -8.68 -6.23 -6.40
C GLY A 475 -7.21 -5.85 -6.30
N TRP A 476 -6.92 -4.77 -5.60
CA TRP A 476 -5.56 -4.21 -5.49
C TRP A 476 -4.93 -4.00 -6.88
N SER A 477 -5.66 -3.33 -7.77
CA SER A 477 -5.23 -3.14 -9.16
C SER A 477 -5.35 -1.70 -9.65
N GLN A 478 -4.75 -1.39 -10.79
CA GLN A 478 -4.83 -0.07 -11.43
C GLN A 478 -4.22 1.05 -10.55
N GLY A 479 -2.89 1.11 -10.53
CA GLY A 479 -2.15 2.19 -9.86
C GLY A 479 -2.22 2.11 -8.33
N VAL A 480 -1.88 0.95 -7.76
CA VAL A 480 -1.97 0.71 -6.30
C VAL A 480 -0.58 0.73 -5.67
N GLY A 481 -0.39 1.56 -4.64
CA GLY A 481 0.83 1.54 -3.83
C GLY A 481 0.57 0.95 -2.44
N PHE A 482 1.23 -0.14 -2.07
CA PHE A 482 1.18 -0.71 -0.71
C PHE A 482 2.61 -0.90 -0.19
N TYR A 483 3.02 -0.08 0.77
CA TYR A 483 4.42 0.09 1.13
C TYR A 483 5.31 0.38 -0.10
N GLY A 484 4.74 0.99 -1.14
CA GLY A 484 5.37 1.16 -2.44
C GLY A 484 4.62 2.20 -3.28
N VAL A 485 4.97 2.26 -4.56
CA VAL A 485 4.44 3.22 -5.53
C VAL A 485 3.76 2.46 -6.66
N GLY A 486 2.49 2.76 -6.91
CA GLY A 486 1.76 2.25 -8.07
C GLY A 486 1.15 3.39 -8.87
N LEU A 487 1.47 3.50 -10.15
CA LEU A 487 1.06 4.63 -10.98
C LEU A 487 0.55 4.16 -12.34
N ILE A 488 -0.66 4.58 -12.72
CA ILE A 488 -1.03 4.68 -14.13
C ILE A 488 -0.93 6.15 -14.50
N ILE A 489 -0.18 6.44 -15.55
CA ILE A 489 -0.06 7.76 -16.13
C ILE A 489 -0.56 7.61 -17.56
N ASP A 490 -1.77 8.08 -17.80
CA ASP A 490 -2.36 8.16 -19.13
C ASP A 490 -2.29 9.61 -19.58
N ARG A 491 -2.00 9.89 -20.84
CA ARG A 491 -1.66 11.25 -21.28
C ARG A 491 -2.70 11.89 -22.16
N GLN A 492 -3.47 11.10 -22.88
CA GLN A 492 -4.52 11.58 -23.75
C GLN A 492 -5.34 10.37 -24.20
N GLY A 493 -6.65 10.54 -24.24
CA GLY A 493 -7.48 9.49 -24.78
C GLY A 493 -8.93 9.61 -24.40
N ARG A 494 -9.67 8.55 -24.69
CA ARG A 494 -10.92 8.27 -24.00
C ARG A 494 -10.78 6.92 -23.35
N ASP A 495 -10.43 6.94 -22.07
CA ASP A 495 -9.93 5.75 -21.40
C ASP A 495 -10.99 5.14 -20.49
N VAL A 496 -10.93 3.82 -20.35
CA VAL A 496 -11.89 3.06 -19.57
C VAL A 496 -11.16 2.28 -18.47
N TYR A 497 -11.39 2.70 -17.23
CA TYR A 497 -10.93 2.04 -16.02
C TYR A 497 -12.07 1.25 -15.39
N HIS A 498 -12.10 -0.06 -15.63
CA HIS A 498 -13.13 -0.95 -15.12
C HIS A 498 -12.55 -1.93 -14.09
N ALA A 499 -12.96 -1.79 -12.83
CA ALA A 499 -12.55 -2.64 -11.74
C ALA A 499 -13.72 -3.00 -10.82
N GLU A 500 -13.47 -3.85 -9.81
CA GLU A 500 -14.46 -4.14 -8.77
C GLU A 500 -14.20 -3.36 -7.49
N LYS A 501 -13.06 -3.60 -6.85
CA LYS A 501 -12.74 -3.03 -5.53
C LYS A 501 -11.24 -2.81 -5.31
N LEU A 502 -10.90 -1.98 -4.33
CA LEU A 502 -9.52 -1.72 -3.91
C LEU A 502 -8.61 -1.44 -5.10
N SER A 503 -9.11 -0.70 -6.10
CA SER A 503 -8.41 -0.43 -7.34
C SER A 503 -8.46 1.07 -7.68
N GLN A 504 -7.85 1.53 -8.77
CA GLN A 504 -7.93 2.92 -9.21
C GLN A 504 -7.30 3.91 -8.22
N GLY A 505 -5.98 3.88 -8.13
CA GLY A 505 -5.23 4.85 -7.35
C GLY A 505 -5.31 4.61 -5.84
N VAL A 506 -5.23 3.37 -5.36
CA VAL A 506 -5.31 3.06 -3.92
C VAL A 506 -3.96 3.20 -3.21
N GLY A 507 -3.93 3.95 -2.12
CA GLY A 507 -2.79 4.08 -1.21
C GLY A 507 -2.91 3.20 0.02
N GLY A 508 -2.25 2.04 0.01
CA GLY A 508 -2.00 1.19 1.16
C GLY A 508 -1.02 1.82 2.18
N PRO A 509 -0.69 1.15 3.30
CA PRO A 509 0.23 1.69 4.30
C PRO A 509 1.54 2.20 3.72
N ARG A 510 1.92 3.43 4.05
CA ARG A 510 3.09 4.15 3.50
C ARG A 510 3.24 4.01 1.97
N GLY A 511 2.13 3.85 1.26
CA GLY A 511 2.09 3.70 -0.17
C GLY A 511 1.49 4.92 -0.85
N PHE A 512 1.83 5.09 -2.13
CA PHE A 512 1.21 6.05 -3.01
C PHE A 512 0.68 5.32 -4.24
N GLY A 513 -0.64 5.33 -4.38
CA GLY A 513 -1.34 4.83 -5.56
C GLY A 513 -1.96 5.99 -6.31
N ALA A 514 -1.75 6.07 -7.62
CA ALA A 514 -2.37 7.10 -8.45
C ALA A 514 -2.76 6.61 -9.83
N ILE A 515 -3.85 7.18 -10.34
CA ILE A 515 -4.08 7.36 -11.77
C ILE A 515 -3.91 8.86 -12.05
N ILE A 516 -3.07 9.19 -13.03
CA ILE A 516 -2.84 10.55 -13.51
C ILE A 516 -3.19 10.53 -14.98
N ASP A 517 -4.35 11.07 -15.30
CA ASP A 517 -4.93 11.13 -16.64
C ASP A 517 -4.76 12.53 -17.21
N GLY A 518 -4.13 12.59 -18.38
CA GLY A 518 -3.69 13.80 -19.05
C GLY A 518 -4.81 14.58 -19.71
N GLY A 519 -5.98 13.95 -19.85
CA GLY A 519 -7.21 14.56 -20.34
C GLY A 519 -7.90 13.68 -21.37
N GLY A 520 -9.21 13.77 -21.40
CA GLY A 520 -10.00 12.82 -22.15
C GLY A 520 -11.48 12.92 -21.82
N HIS A 521 -12.20 11.84 -22.10
CA HIS A 521 -13.61 11.70 -21.70
C HIS A 521 -13.80 10.36 -21.00
N ASP A 522 -13.16 10.23 -19.86
CA ASP A 522 -12.77 8.94 -19.32
C ASP A 522 -13.85 8.36 -18.42
N LEU A 523 -13.82 7.04 -18.27
CA LEU A 523 -14.79 6.28 -17.48
C LEU A 523 -14.09 5.50 -16.37
N TYR A 524 -14.37 5.89 -15.12
CA TYR A 524 -13.92 5.18 -13.93
C TYR A 524 -15.07 4.41 -13.28
N GLN A 525 -15.03 3.08 -13.34
CA GLN A 525 -16.03 2.21 -12.77
C GLN A 525 -15.41 1.21 -11.78
N ALA A 526 -15.88 1.23 -10.53
CA ALA A 526 -15.41 0.33 -9.46
C ALA A 526 -16.58 -0.20 -8.61
N ASN A 527 -17.50 -0.91 -9.24
CA ASN A 527 -18.77 -1.34 -8.65
C ASN A 527 -19.22 -2.74 -9.09
N GLY A 528 -18.25 -3.62 -9.39
CA GLY A 528 -18.49 -4.98 -9.87
C GLY A 528 -19.25 -5.87 -8.87
N PRO A 529 -19.90 -6.93 -9.36
CA PRO A 529 -20.87 -7.69 -8.57
C PRO A 529 -20.24 -8.77 -7.69
N SER A 530 -18.94 -9.05 -7.81
CA SER A 530 -18.31 -10.19 -7.15
C SER A 530 -18.18 -9.99 -5.64
N TYR A 531 -18.29 -8.74 -5.16
CA TYR A 531 -18.13 -8.40 -3.75
C TYR A 531 -19.32 -7.59 -3.21
N GLY A 532 -20.19 -8.26 -2.45
CA GLY A 532 -21.31 -7.61 -1.78
C GLY A 532 -20.87 -6.61 -0.70
N SER A 533 -21.77 -5.70 -0.35
CA SER A 533 -21.58 -4.72 0.72
C SER A 533 -21.08 -5.37 2.01
N ALA A 534 -20.10 -4.74 2.65
CA ALA A 534 -19.63 -5.10 3.99
C ALA A 534 -20.73 -5.02 5.06
N TYR A 535 -21.85 -4.35 4.75
CA TYR A 535 -23.04 -4.25 5.62
C TYR A 535 -24.18 -5.20 5.20
N GLY A 536 -23.95 -6.08 4.23
CA GLY A 536 -24.93 -7.06 3.76
C GLY A 536 -26.13 -6.46 3.02
N THR A 537 -26.02 -5.22 2.53
CA THR A 537 -27.11 -4.55 1.80
C THR A 537 -27.24 -5.12 0.38
N PRO A 538 -28.38 -5.72 0.00
CA PRO A 538 -28.55 -6.28 -1.34
C PRO A 538 -28.43 -5.24 -2.45
N GLY A 539 -27.75 -5.59 -3.55
CA GLY A 539 -27.55 -4.69 -4.70
C GLY A 539 -26.55 -3.56 -4.46
N VAL A 540 -25.87 -3.54 -3.31
CA VAL A 540 -24.76 -2.63 -3.00
C VAL A 540 -23.48 -3.45 -2.97
N TYR A 541 -22.45 -2.96 -3.65
CA TYR A 541 -21.17 -3.65 -3.80
C TYR A 541 -20.06 -2.88 -3.11
N LEU A 542 -19.02 -3.62 -2.73
CA LEU A 542 -17.82 -3.06 -2.13
C LEU A 542 -16.95 -2.43 -3.23
N GLY A 543 -16.75 -1.11 -3.21
CA GLY A 543 -15.80 -0.41 -4.08
C GLY A 543 -14.48 -0.14 -3.37
N MET A 544 -14.42 0.89 -2.51
CA MET A 544 -13.18 1.31 -1.82
C MET A 544 -11.99 1.49 -2.77
N SER A 545 -12.25 2.09 -3.93
CA SER A 545 -11.31 2.13 -5.05
C SER A 545 -10.77 3.54 -5.29
N GLN A 546 -11.56 4.38 -5.96
CA GLN A 546 -11.13 5.67 -6.50
C GLN A 546 -10.43 6.56 -5.47
N GLY A 547 -9.11 6.74 -5.65
CA GLY A 547 -8.27 7.58 -4.81
C GLY A 547 -8.27 7.21 -3.32
N PHE A 548 -8.52 5.94 -2.99
CA PHE A 548 -8.80 5.52 -1.62
C PHE A 548 -7.52 5.28 -0.80
N GLY A 549 -7.47 5.79 0.43
CA GLY A 549 -6.41 5.46 1.40
C GLY A 549 -6.81 4.27 2.27
N PHE A 550 -6.05 3.17 2.22
CA PHE A 550 -6.34 1.92 2.93
C PHE A 550 -5.27 1.59 3.99
N GLY A 551 -5.67 1.45 5.24
CA GLY A 551 -4.78 1.06 6.35
C GLY A 551 -5.10 -0.33 6.91
N VAL A 552 -4.16 -0.93 7.63
CA VAL A 552 -4.41 -2.20 8.34
C VAL A 552 -4.99 -1.88 9.71
N ARG A 553 -6.26 -2.22 9.93
CA ARG A 553 -7.02 -1.83 11.12
C ARG A 553 -6.31 -2.15 12.43
N GLY A 554 -5.87 -1.12 13.14
CA GLY A 554 -5.20 -1.25 14.43
C GLY A 554 -3.70 -1.55 14.34
N TYR A 555 -3.14 -1.71 13.15
CA TYR A 555 -1.74 -2.10 12.94
C TYR A 555 -0.95 -1.11 12.10
N ALA A 556 -1.50 -0.55 11.03
CA ALA A 556 -0.79 0.39 10.15
C ALA A 556 -1.71 1.50 9.64
N ALA A 557 -1.23 2.74 9.61
CA ALA A 557 -1.95 3.83 8.93
C ALA A 557 -2.01 3.57 7.43
N GLY A 558 -3.02 4.12 6.75
CA GLY A 558 -3.11 4.05 5.28
C GLY A 558 -2.14 4.99 4.57
N GLY A 559 -2.15 4.94 3.25
CA GLY A 559 -1.33 5.78 2.38
C GLY A 559 -2.11 6.91 1.72
N VAL A 560 -1.57 7.40 0.61
CA VAL A 560 -2.19 8.40 -0.26
C VAL A 560 -2.69 7.68 -1.51
N GLY A 561 -4.00 7.73 -1.73
CA GLY A 561 -4.63 7.33 -2.99
C GLY A 561 -5.02 8.57 -3.78
N MET A 562 -4.98 8.50 -5.10
CA MET A 562 -5.29 9.62 -5.97
C MET A 562 -5.87 9.20 -7.33
N ILE A 563 -6.83 9.98 -7.80
CA ILE A 563 -7.13 10.10 -9.22
C ILE A 563 -7.00 11.58 -9.54
N ASP A 564 -6.24 11.86 -10.58
CA ASP A 564 -5.99 13.19 -11.11
C ASP A 564 -6.34 13.16 -12.58
N ASP A 565 -7.39 13.90 -12.96
CA ASP A 565 -8.05 13.84 -14.27
C ASP A 565 -8.26 15.30 -14.73
N MET A 566 -7.77 15.65 -15.93
CA MET A 566 -7.51 17.03 -16.39
C MET A 566 -8.46 17.59 -17.44
#